data_AF-A0AA46TX40-F1
#
_entry.id   AF-A0AA46TX40-F1
#
_cell.length_a   1.000
_cell.length_b   1.000
_cell.length_c   1.000
_cell.angle_alpha   90.00
_cell.angle_beta   90.00
_cell.angle_gamma   90.00
#
_symmetry.space_group_name_H-M   'P 1'
#
loop_
_entity.id
_entity.type
_entity.pdbx_description
1 polymer ?
#
loop_
_entity_poly.entity_id
_entity_poly.type
_entity_poly.pdbx_seq_one_letter_code
_entity_poly.pdbx_strand_id
1 'polypeptide(L)'
;MRPGDSFSILNRGKISFDADTFSLLYLPIIGRDAFGLYQLLRVFSTGKISHFLEYLDFGLHPFIEALDKLAGIGLVRVFEQQPGYLMEIKSPLTFEEFLADEFYKQLLVSRIGENKVKALAKKHEPDALEITKKFHEVYSVKFEPTHTVVQTEKFDLNSFKSIMENQHLTFANENQDILTLYGLAEKFDLNWYELFKAAEQTANADKTLNTANLTRMLAGKSEPLPALSEFPKGFQDLIVISKEVSPRDFLNKLKQQAGGFASQEELKILNNLDKQNITDQVQNILIHYVLIQQGNASLNARFVNTLANDWLRHKVYNAETAVKRILERQQQAEQKQKSTKNYKNSGKLVKKAPQWSNASYVNTTSAEDIAKFEQYKASRRKDKKEN
;
A
#
# COMPACT_ATOMS: atom_id res chain seq x y z
N MET A 1 12.75 -19.09 -11.09
CA MET A 1 12.79 -19.62 -12.47
C MET A 1 14.15 -19.39 -13.10
N ARG A 2 14.69 -20.42 -13.75
CA ARG A 2 15.93 -20.40 -14.55
C ARG A 2 15.64 -21.00 -15.92
N PRO A 3 16.45 -20.68 -16.96
CA PRO A 3 16.21 -21.18 -18.32
C PRO A 3 16.18 -22.71 -18.42
N GLY A 4 16.97 -23.40 -17.59
CA GLY A 4 17.04 -24.86 -17.56
C GLY A 4 15.91 -25.55 -16.82
N ASP A 5 15.06 -24.81 -16.08
CA ASP A 5 13.97 -25.41 -15.31
C ASP A 5 12.87 -25.94 -16.26
N SER A 6 12.24 -27.05 -15.89
CA SER A 6 11.13 -27.65 -16.64
C SER A 6 9.80 -26.97 -16.33
N PHE A 7 8.88 -27.01 -17.29
CA PHE A 7 7.49 -26.62 -17.10
C PHE A 7 6.51 -27.68 -17.62
N SER A 8 5.29 -27.70 -17.05
CA SER A 8 4.16 -28.53 -17.49
C SER A 8 2.83 -27.77 -17.42
N ILE A 9 2.01 -27.87 -18.47
CA ILE A 9 0.68 -27.26 -18.55
C ILE A 9 -0.39 -28.25 -18.05
N LEU A 10 -1.15 -27.85 -17.04
CA LEU A 10 -2.12 -28.71 -16.35
C LEU A 10 -3.40 -29.00 -17.14
N ASN A 11 -3.90 -28.03 -17.89
CA ASN A 11 -5.27 -28.06 -18.44
C ASN A 11 -5.32 -27.87 -19.97
N ARG A 12 -4.37 -28.49 -20.66
CA ARG A 12 -4.29 -28.47 -22.14
C ARG A 12 -5.62 -28.82 -22.80
N GLY A 13 -5.99 -28.05 -23.82
CA GLY A 13 -7.16 -28.31 -24.67
C GLY A 13 -8.52 -27.99 -24.04
N LYS A 14 -8.55 -27.43 -22.82
CA LYS A 14 -9.79 -27.04 -22.13
C LYS A 14 -10.03 -25.52 -22.15
N ILE A 15 -9.41 -24.82 -23.09
CA ILE A 15 -9.35 -23.35 -23.13
C ILE A 15 -10.17 -22.88 -24.32
N SER A 16 -11.21 -22.09 -24.05
CA SER A 16 -11.91 -21.32 -25.08
C SER A 16 -11.05 -20.11 -25.44
N PHE A 17 -10.93 -19.81 -26.73
CA PHE A 17 -10.12 -18.69 -27.19
C PHE A 17 -10.74 -18.04 -28.42
N ASP A 18 -11.07 -16.77 -28.28
CA ASP A 18 -11.45 -15.89 -29.38
C ASP A 18 -10.29 -14.92 -29.68
N ALA A 19 -9.80 -15.00 -30.91
CA ALA A 19 -8.66 -14.21 -31.37
C ALA A 19 -8.98 -12.70 -31.44
N ASP A 20 -10.22 -12.35 -31.78
CA ASP A 20 -10.62 -10.95 -31.92
C ASP A 20 -10.74 -10.31 -30.55
N THR A 21 -11.45 -10.97 -29.62
CA THR A 21 -11.54 -10.54 -28.22
C THR A 21 -10.15 -10.39 -27.59
N PHE A 22 -9.26 -11.37 -27.79
CA PHE A 22 -7.92 -11.31 -27.21
C PHE A 22 -7.06 -10.17 -27.82
N SER A 23 -7.19 -9.92 -29.12
CA SER A 23 -6.44 -8.86 -29.81
C SER A 23 -6.98 -7.46 -29.51
N LEU A 24 -8.29 -7.29 -29.41
CA LEU A 24 -8.92 -5.98 -29.20
C LEU A 24 -8.94 -5.56 -27.72
N LEU A 25 -9.13 -6.51 -26.80
CA LEU A 25 -9.33 -6.21 -25.38
C LEU A 25 -8.09 -6.49 -24.52
N TYR A 26 -7.39 -7.61 -24.74
CA TYR A 26 -6.27 -8.00 -23.87
C TYR A 26 -4.94 -7.41 -24.32
N LEU A 27 -4.61 -7.43 -25.63
CA LEU A 27 -3.33 -6.94 -26.15
C LEU A 27 -2.97 -5.51 -25.67
N PRO A 28 -3.89 -4.51 -25.65
CA PRO A 28 -3.56 -3.17 -25.16
C PRO A 28 -3.17 -3.11 -23.67
N ILE A 29 -3.61 -4.10 -22.88
CA ILE A 29 -3.40 -4.16 -21.43
C ILE A 29 -2.13 -4.94 -21.10
N ILE A 30 -1.97 -6.14 -21.67
CA ILE A 30 -0.86 -7.05 -21.35
C ILE A 30 0.39 -6.75 -22.20
N GLY A 31 0.22 -6.13 -23.38
CA GLY A 31 1.30 -5.84 -24.32
C GLY A 31 1.74 -7.06 -25.15
N ARG A 32 2.56 -6.78 -26.16
CA ARG A 32 2.96 -7.76 -27.20
C ARG A 32 3.67 -9.01 -26.63
N ASP A 33 4.48 -8.83 -25.59
CA ASP A 33 5.36 -9.89 -25.08
C ASP A 33 4.53 -10.94 -24.31
N ALA A 34 3.65 -10.48 -23.42
CA ALA A 34 2.69 -11.32 -22.72
C ALA A 34 1.67 -11.95 -23.68
N PHE A 35 1.25 -11.22 -24.71
CA PHE A 35 0.40 -11.76 -25.76
C PHE A 35 1.08 -12.94 -26.47
N GLY A 36 2.32 -12.79 -26.93
CA GLY A 36 3.08 -13.86 -27.58
C GLY A 36 3.31 -15.06 -26.65
N LEU A 37 3.66 -14.80 -25.38
CA LEU A 37 3.84 -15.84 -24.38
C LEU A 37 2.56 -16.65 -24.15
N TYR A 38 1.41 -16.00 -24.03
CA TYR A 38 0.13 -16.69 -23.85
C TYR A 38 -0.18 -17.60 -25.05
N GLN A 39 0.11 -17.15 -26.27
CA GLN A 39 -0.09 -17.96 -27.47
C GLN A 39 0.80 -19.22 -27.47
N LEU A 40 2.06 -19.11 -27.05
CA LEU A 40 2.93 -20.27 -26.92
C LEU A 40 2.51 -21.21 -25.78
N LEU A 41 2.09 -20.66 -24.64
CA LEU A 41 1.60 -21.45 -23.51
C LEU A 41 0.41 -22.32 -23.91
N ARG A 42 -0.48 -21.82 -24.76
CA ARG A 42 -1.63 -22.60 -25.29
C ARG A 42 -1.21 -23.78 -26.17
N VAL A 43 -0.06 -23.69 -26.83
CA VAL A 43 0.42 -24.70 -27.78
C VAL A 43 1.26 -25.77 -27.09
N PHE A 44 2.18 -25.36 -26.21
CA PHE A 44 3.06 -26.30 -25.52
C PHE A 44 2.36 -27.05 -24.39
N SER A 45 2.79 -28.28 -24.14
CA SER A 45 2.30 -29.11 -23.02
C SER A 45 3.32 -29.23 -21.90
N THR A 46 4.58 -29.47 -22.24
CA THR A 46 5.70 -29.61 -21.32
C THR A 46 6.97 -29.15 -22.03
N GLY A 47 8.01 -28.80 -21.29
CA GLY A 47 9.29 -28.41 -21.88
C GLY A 47 10.22 -27.75 -20.87
N LYS A 48 11.22 -27.01 -21.38
CA LYS A 48 12.09 -26.15 -20.58
C LYS A 48 11.72 -24.69 -20.79
N ILE A 49 11.97 -23.85 -19.78
CA ILE A 49 11.76 -22.41 -19.90
C ILE A 49 12.57 -21.82 -21.06
N SER A 50 13.76 -22.35 -21.35
CA SER A 50 14.58 -21.93 -22.50
C SER A 50 13.84 -22.01 -23.84
N HIS A 51 12.89 -22.94 -24.02
CA HIS A 51 12.12 -23.01 -25.26
C HIS A 51 11.28 -21.74 -25.46
N PHE A 52 10.63 -21.22 -24.42
CA PHE A 52 9.90 -19.95 -24.56
C PHE A 52 10.83 -18.78 -24.88
N LEU A 53 12.02 -18.76 -24.27
CA LEU A 53 13.02 -17.73 -24.50
C LEU A 53 13.50 -17.73 -25.96
N GLU A 54 13.77 -18.91 -26.52
CA GLU A 54 14.21 -19.08 -27.90
C GLU A 54 13.11 -18.70 -28.90
N TYR A 55 11.86 -19.13 -28.68
CA TYR A 55 10.76 -18.85 -29.60
C TYR A 55 10.34 -17.37 -29.61
N LEU A 56 10.41 -16.69 -28.46
CA LEU A 56 10.00 -15.29 -28.32
C LEU A 56 11.15 -14.31 -28.51
N ASP A 57 12.39 -14.81 -28.68
CA ASP A 57 13.61 -14.01 -28.66
C ASP A 57 13.72 -13.16 -27.38
N PHE A 58 13.50 -13.81 -26.22
CA PHE A 58 13.47 -13.19 -24.90
C PHE A 58 14.73 -13.49 -24.08
N GLY A 59 15.14 -12.49 -23.29
CA GLY A 59 15.87 -12.75 -22.05
C GLY A 59 14.95 -13.29 -20.95
N LEU A 60 15.52 -13.92 -19.92
CA LEU A 60 14.75 -14.47 -18.80
C LEU A 60 13.91 -13.40 -18.07
N HIS A 61 14.42 -12.17 -17.97
CA HIS A 61 13.71 -11.10 -17.27
C HIS A 61 12.43 -10.63 -17.99
N PRO A 62 12.48 -10.25 -19.30
CA PRO A 62 11.27 -10.00 -20.09
C PRO A 62 10.25 -11.15 -20.06
N PHE A 63 10.72 -12.40 -20.05
CA PHE A 63 9.84 -13.55 -19.91
C PHE A 63 9.10 -13.56 -18.57
N ILE A 64 9.80 -13.33 -17.46
CA ILE A 64 9.18 -13.26 -16.12
C ILE A 64 8.18 -12.12 -16.07
N GLU A 65 8.52 -10.92 -16.57
CA GLU A 65 7.58 -9.80 -16.61
C GLU A 65 6.33 -10.09 -17.45
N ALA A 66 6.49 -10.75 -18.60
CA ALA A 66 5.38 -11.19 -19.43
C ALA A 66 4.50 -12.22 -18.70
N LEU A 67 5.11 -13.16 -18.00
CA LEU A 67 4.42 -14.17 -17.20
C LEU A 67 3.67 -13.53 -16.02
N ASP A 68 4.28 -12.57 -15.33
CA ASP A 68 3.68 -11.82 -14.23
C ASP A 68 2.46 -11.02 -14.71
N LYS A 69 2.52 -10.41 -15.90
CA LYS A 69 1.35 -9.74 -16.50
C LYS A 69 0.21 -10.69 -16.78
N LEU A 70 0.51 -11.88 -17.33
CA LEU A 70 -0.50 -12.91 -17.57
C LEU A 70 -1.09 -13.46 -16.27
N ALA A 71 -0.26 -13.59 -15.23
CA ALA A 71 -0.72 -14.03 -13.91
C ALA A 71 -1.59 -12.97 -13.23
N GLY A 72 -1.17 -11.70 -13.23
CA GLY A 72 -1.89 -10.61 -12.60
C GLY A 72 -3.23 -10.30 -13.25
N ILE A 73 -3.38 -10.56 -14.55
CA ILE A 73 -4.68 -10.45 -15.23
C ILE A 73 -5.49 -11.76 -15.19
N GLY A 74 -5.06 -12.75 -14.40
CA GLY A 74 -5.79 -14.00 -14.16
C GLY A 74 -5.79 -15.00 -15.32
N LEU A 75 -4.96 -14.82 -16.34
CA LEU A 75 -4.88 -15.71 -17.51
C LEU A 75 -3.98 -16.92 -17.28
N VAL A 76 -3.05 -16.85 -16.33
CA VAL A 76 -2.14 -17.95 -16.01
C VAL A 76 -1.98 -18.07 -14.50
N ARG A 77 -1.96 -19.29 -13.97
CA ARG A 77 -1.52 -19.57 -12.59
C ARG A 77 -0.26 -20.40 -12.65
N VAL A 78 0.74 -20.03 -11.87
CA VAL A 78 2.05 -20.70 -11.83
C VAL A 78 2.24 -21.31 -10.44
N PHE A 79 2.61 -22.58 -10.40
CA PHE A 79 2.89 -23.32 -9.17
C PHE A 79 4.32 -23.84 -9.22
N GLU A 80 5.06 -23.66 -8.13
CA GLU A 80 6.40 -24.21 -8.00
C GLU A 80 6.32 -25.68 -7.59
N GLN A 81 6.95 -26.56 -8.37
CA GLN A 81 7.02 -27.99 -8.06
C GLN A 81 8.43 -28.50 -8.38
N GLN A 82 9.24 -28.73 -7.36
CA GLN A 82 10.61 -29.19 -7.57
C GLN A 82 10.62 -30.65 -8.08
N PRO A 83 11.27 -30.95 -9.23
CA PRO A 83 11.95 -30.01 -10.14
C PRO A 83 11.02 -29.36 -11.19
N GLY A 84 11.01 -28.02 -11.26
CA GLY A 84 10.30 -27.25 -12.27
C GLY A 84 9.03 -26.50 -11.81
N TYR A 85 8.14 -26.23 -12.77
CA TYR A 85 6.95 -25.42 -12.60
C TYR A 85 5.73 -26.06 -13.26
N LEU A 86 4.58 -26.00 -12.58
CA LEU A 86 3.29 -26.31 -13.18
C LEU A 86 2.59 -24.99 -13.55
N MET A 87 1.94 -24.96 -14.69
CA MET A 87 1.17 -23.80 -15.13
C MET A 87 -0.25 -24.21 -15.50
N GLU A 88 -1.23 -23.46 -15.01
CA GLU A 88 -2.64 -23.57 -15.40
C GLU A 88 -3.02 -22.36 -16.23
N ILE A 89 -3.54 -22.57 -17.44
CA ILE A 89 -3.91 -21.48 -18.36
C ILE A 89 -5.42 -21.29 -18.32
N LYS A 90 -5.90 -20.08 -18.09
CA LYS A 90 -7.34 -19.77 -18.07
C LYS A 90 -7.80 -19.24 -19.43
N SER A 91 -9.05 -19.53 -19.77
CA SER A 91 -9.72 -18.93 -20.94
C SER A 91 -9.81 -17.42 -20.75
N PRO A 92 -9.57 -16.61 -21.79
CA PRO A 92 -9.94 -15.20 -21.76
C PRO A 92 -11.45 -15.08 -21.58
N LEU A 93 -11.88 -13.98 -20.97
CA LEU A 93 -13.30 -13.62 -20.90
C LEU A 93 -13.83 -13.41 -22.32
N THR A 94 -15.12 -13.70 -22.52
CA THR A 94 -15.81 -13.28 -23.74
C THR A 94 -15.87 -11.76 -23.84
N PHE A 95 -16.18 -11.24 -25.02
CA PHE A 95 -16.28 -9.80 -25.25
C PHE A 95 -17.27 -9.13 -24.29
N GLU A 96 -18.44 -9.74 -24.12
CA GLU A 96 -19.49 -9.25 -23.21
C GLU A 96 -19.07 -9.34 -21.74
N GLU A 97 -18.52 -10.47 -21.30
CA GLU A 97 -18.07 -10.64 -19.91
C GLU A 97 -16.95 -9.67 -19.56
N PHE A 98 -16.01 -9.43 -20.49
CA PHE A 98 -14.92 -8.49 -20.29
C PHE A 98 -15.41 -7.05 -20.12
N LEU A 99 -16.36 -6.61 -20.96
CA LEU A 99 -16.91 -5.26 -20.89
C LEU A 99 -17.92 -5.07 -19.76
N ALA A 100 -18.55 -6.15 -19.29
CA ALA A 100 -19.43 -6.14 -18.11
C ALA A 100 -18.63 -6.08 -16.81
N ASP A 101 -17.42 -6.64 -16.77
CA ASP A 101 -16.53 -6.53 -15.63
C ASP A 101 -15.89 -5.13 -15.57
N GLU A 102 -16.23 -4.38 -14.52
CA GLU A 102 -15.80 -2.99 -14.37
C GLU A 102 -14.27 -2.87 -14.23
N PHE A 103 -13.59 -3.83 -13.61
CA PHE A 103 -12.13 -3.79 -13.48
C PHE A 103 -11.44 -3.93 -14.85
N TYR A 104 -11.84 -4.93 -15.65
CA TYR A 104 -11.29 -5.16 -16.98
C TYR A 104 -11.61 -4.02 -17.95
N LYS A 105 -12.85 -3.52 -17.92
CA LYS A 105 -13.27 -2.35 -18.68
C LYS A 105 -12.43 -1.13 -18.34
N GLN A 106 -12.20 -0.85 -17.05
CA GLN A 106 -11.39 0.29 -16.61
C GLN A 106 -9.90 0.15 -16.99
N LEU A 107 -9.35 -1.06 -16.92
CA LEU A 107 -8.00 -1.33 -17.45
C LEU A 107 -7.91 -0.99 -18.93
N LEU A 108 -8.89 -1.41 -19.74
CA LEU A 108 -8.90 -1.10 -21.17
C LEU A 108 -9.05 0.41 -21.42
N VAL A 109 -9.97 1.08 -20.73
CA VAL A 109 -10.16 2.55 -20.80
C VAL A 109 -8.86 3.28 -20.49
N SER A 110 -8.11 2.84 -19.47
CA SER A 110 -6.83 3.46 -19.10
C SER A 110 -5.76 3.37 -20.20
N ARG A 111 -5.90 2.40 -21.13
CA ARG A 111 -4.94 2.16 -22.21
C ARG A 111 -5.33 2.82 -23.53
N ILE A 112 -6.59 2.69 -23.94
CA ILE A 112 -7.05 3.14 -25.26
C ILE A 112 -8.04 4.32 -25.21
N GLY A 113 -8.48 4.71 -24.03
CA GLY A 113 -9.41 5.80 -23.80
C GLY A 113 -10.89 5.41 -23.94
N GLU A 114 -11.75 6.14 -23.24
CA GLU A 114 -13.18 5.83 -23.11
C GLU A 114 -13.92 5.85 -24.46
N ASN A 115 -13.59 6.80 -25.34
CA ASN A 115 -14.22 6.91 -26.66
C ASN A 115 -13.99 5.67 -27.53
N LYS A 116 -12.79 5.08 -27.48
CA LYS A 116 -12.48 3.86 -28.24
C LYS A 116 -13.20 2.65 -27.65
N VAL A 117 -13.24 2.53 -26.32
CA VAL A 117 -13.99 1.46 -25.65
C VAL A 117 -15.48 1.54 -25.96
N LYS A 118 -16.08 2.75 -25.95
CA LYS A 118 -17.48 2.95 -26.36
C LYS A 118 -17.72 2.56 -27.82
N ALA A 119 -16.78 2.84 -28.72
CA ALA A 119 -16.87 2.42 -30.12
C ALA A 119 -16.80 0.89 -30.27
N LEU A 120 -15.94 0.21 -29.51
CA LEU A 120 -15.84 -1.25 -29.47
C LEU A 120 -17.13 -1.90 -28.93
N ALA A 121 -17.77 -1.28 -27.94
CA ALA A 121 -19.02 -1.78 -27.38
C ALA A 121 -20.23 -1.64 -28.31
N LYS A 122 -20.11 -0.87 -29.41
CA LYS A 122 -21.20 -0.62 -30.34
C LYS A 122 -21.40 -1.83 -31.26
N LYS A 123 -22.31 -2.73 -30.88
CA LYS A 123 -22.70 -3.86 -31.73
C LYS A 123 -23.33 -3.35 -33.03
N HIS A 124 -22.91 -3.95 -34.15
CA HIS A 124 -23.68 -3.88 -35.40
C HIS A 124 -24.86 -4.83 -35.28
N GLU A 125 -25.99 -4.33 -34.77
CA GLU A 125 -27.26 -5.03 -34.93
C GLU A 125 -27.72 -4.88 -36.39
N PRO A 126 -28.13 -5.96 -37.06
CA PRO A 126 -28.67 -5.86 -38.40
C PRO A 126 -29.94 -5.00 -38.38
N ASP A 127 -30.09 -4.12 -39.37
CA ASP A 127 -31.32 -3.32 -39.58
C ASP A 127 -32.42 -4.22 -40.18
N ALA A 128 -32.80 -5.24 -39.42
CA ALA A 128 -33.76 -6.26 -39.82
C ALA A 128 -34.53 -6.74 -38.59
N LEU A 129 -35.81 -7.05 -38.79
CA LEU A 129 -36.65 -7.64 -37.76
C LEU A 129 -36.18 -9.08 -37.49
N GLU A 130 -35.80 -9.35 -36.24
CA GLU A 130 -35.49 -10.70 -35.80
C GLU A 130 -36.76 -11.56 -35.80
N ILE A 131 -36.79 -12.60 -36.64
CA ILE A 131 -37.90 -13.57 -36.76
C ILE A 131 -37.56 -14.93 -36.12
N THR A 132 -36.44 -15.02 -35.40
CA THR A 132 -35.98 -16.25 -34.76
C THR A 132 -36.95 -16.67 -33.66
N LYS A 133 -37.56 -17.85 -33.79
CA LYS A 133 -38.41 -18.42 -32.74
C LYS A 133 -37.56 -18.75 -31.52
N LYS A 134 -38.03 -18.38 -30.33
CA LYS A 134 -37.34 -18.68 -29.07
C LYS A 134 -37.43 -20.18 -28.78
N PHE A 135 -36.44 -20.73 -28.07
CA PHE A 135 -36.37 -22.17 -27.80
C PHE A 135 -37.67 -22.72 -27.19
N HIS A 136 -38.27 -22.02 -26.23
CA HIS A 136 -39.53 -22.43 -25.59
C HIS A 136 -40.77 -22.36 -26.51
N GLU A 137 -40.69 -21.64 -27.63
CA GLU A 137 -41.73 -21.60 -28.67
C GLU A 137 -41.65 -22.81 -29.59
N VAL A 138 -40.53 -23.53 -29.59
CA VAL A 138 -40.28 -24.73 -30.41
C VAL A 138 -40.25 -26.00 -29.55
N TYR A 139 -39.82 -25.90 -28.30
CA TYR A 139 -39.59 -27.03 -27.40
C TYR A 139 -40.21 -26.77 -26.02
N SER A 140 -41.06 -27.69 -25.55
CA SER A 140 -41.63 -27.66 -24.20
C SER A 140 -40.75 -28.47 -23.25
N VAL A 141 -39.92 -27.79 -22.46
CA VAL A 141 -39.07 -28.44 -21.44
C VAL A 141 -39.49 -27.98 -20.05
N LYS A 142 -39.73 -28.94 -19.14
CA LYS A 142 -40.02 -28.69 -17.73
C LYS A 142 -38.71 -28.75 -16.95
N PHE A 143 -38.31 -27.65 -16.31
CA PHE A 143 -37.15 -27.60 -15.44
C PHE A 143 -37.59 -27.51 -13.97
N GLU A 144 -37.06 -28.38 -13.11
CA GLU A 144 -37.10 -28.21 -11.67
C GLU A 144 -35.90 -27.34 -11.21
N PRO A 145 -36.08 -26.48 -10.21
CA PRO A 145 -35.05 -25.54 -9.80
C PRO A 145 -34.01 -26.24 -8.91
N THR A 146 -32.75 -26.26 -9.33
CA THR A 146 -31.62 -26.58 -8.46
C THR A 146 -30.87 -25.31 -8.08
N HIS A 147 -30.62 -25.19 -6.78
CA HIS A 147 -30.03 -24.04 -6.13
C HIS A 147 -28.59 -23.78 -6.59
N THR A 148 -28.32 -22.48 -6.74
CA THR A 148 -27.06 -21.82 -7.06
C THR A 148 -25.93 -22.20 -6.11
N VAL A 149 -24.79 -22.59 -6.68
CA VAL A 149 -23.50 -22.72 -5.98
C VAL A 149 -22.88 -21.33 -5.80
N VAL A 150 -22.59 -21.00 -4.55
CA VAL A 150 -21.89 -19.78 -4.10
C VAL A 150 -20.49 -19.74 -4.70
N GLN A 151 -20.18 -18.68 -5.46
CA GLN A 151 -18.83 -18.40 -5.94
C GLN A 151 -18.10 -17.48 -4.97
N THR A 152 -16.94 -17.97 -4.54
CA THR A 152 -15.76 -17.32 -3.94
C THR A 152 -15.74 -15.79 -3.83
N GLU A 153 -15.47 -15.34 -2.60
CA GLU A 153 -15.08 -14.00 -2.16
C GLU A 153 -14.12 -13.28 -3.14
N LYS A 154 -14.68 -12.48 -4.05
CA LYS A 154 -13.94 -11.45 -4.81
C LYS A 154 -14.26 -10.09 -4.21
N PHE A 155 -13.35 -9.13 -4.39
CA PHE A 155 -13.63 -7.72 -4.07
C PHE A 155 -14.84 -7.23 -4.87
N ASP A 156 -15.94 -6.95 -4.17
CA ASP A 156 -17.19 -6.46 -4.76
C ASP A 156 -17.22 -4.92 -4.74
N LEU A 157 -16.92 -4.33 -5.90
CA LEU A 157 -16.96 -2.88 -6.08
C LEU A 157 -18.38 -2.31 -5.96
N ASN A 158 -19.44 -3.05 -6.29
CA ASN A 158 -20.81 -2.54 -6.19
C ASN A 158 -21.21 -2.36 -4.74
N SER A 159 -20.89 -3.34 -3.90
CA SER A 159 -21.03 -3.23 -2.44
C SER A 159 -20.18 -2.07 -1.89
N PHE A 160 -18.96 -1.90 -2.38
CA PHE A 160 -18.08 -0.79 -2.01
C PHE A 160 -18.65 0.58 -2.39
N LYS A 161 -19.14 0.77 -3.62
CA LYS A 161 -19.77 2.02 -4.09
C LYS A 161 -21.04 2.33 -3.29
N SER A 162 -21.87 1.32 -3.05
CA SER A 162 -23.11 1.47 -2.29
C SER A 162 -22.86 2.00 -0.88
N ILE A 163 -21.83 1.49 -0.18
CA ILE A 163 -21.50 1.97 1.17
C ILE A 163 -20.79 3.34 1.15
N MET A 164 -20.02 3.65 0.11
CA MET A 164 -19.46 4.99 -0.09
C MET A 164 -20.55 6.05 -0.25
N GLU A 165 -21.56 5.77 -1.09
CA GLU A 165 -22.71 6.66 -1.29
C GLU A 165 -23.44 6.91 0.03
N ASN A 166 -23.71 5.85 0.79
CA ASN A 166 -24.35 5.94 2.12
C ASN A 166 -23.56 6.78 3.12
N GLN A 167 -22.23 6.78 3.05
CA GLN A 167 -21.34 7.56 3.93
C GLN A 167 -20.93 8.92 3.32
N HIS A 168 -21.50 9.29 2.16
CA HIS A 168 -21.19 10.49 1.40
C HIS A 168 -19.70 10.61 1.01
N LEU A 169 -19.03 9.49 0.77
CA LEU A 169 -17.69 9.46 0.18
C LEU A 169 -17.79 9.48 -1.35
N THR A 170 -16.83 10.15 -1.99
CA THR A 170 -16.75 10.23 -3.46
C THR A 170 -15.34 9.88 -3.96
N PHE A 171 -15.24 9.43 -5.20
CA PHE A 171 -13.93 9.22 -5.84
C PHE A 171 -13.32 10.56 -6.23
N ALA A 172 -12.00 10.70 -6.08
CA ALA A 172 -11.27 11.86 -6.59
C ALA A 172 -11.04 11.71 -8.10
N ASN A 173 -10.70 10.50 -8.53
CA ASN A 173 -10.65 10.09 -9.93
C ASN A 173 -11.14 8.64 -10.02
N GLU A 174 -12.39 8.45 -10.44
CA GLU A 174 -13.05 7.14 -10.41
C GLU A 174 -12.22 6.03 -11.09
N ASN A 175 -11.67 6.29 -12.28
CA ASN A 175 -10.92 5.28 -13.02
C ASN A 175 -9.62 4.88 -12.31
N GLN A 176 -8.86 5.87 -11.82
CA GLN A 176 -7.60 5.60 -11.13
C GLN A 176 -7.85 4.98 -9.75
N ASP A 177 -8.84 5.49 -9.03
CA ASP A 177 -9.17 5.05 -7.69
C ASP A 177 -9.65 3.60 -7.68
N ILE A 178 -10.54 3.22 -8.60
CA ILE A 178 -11.00 1.83 -8.76
C ILE A 178 -9.80 0.89 -8.97
N LEU A 179 -8.91 1.20 -9.92
CA LEU A 179 -7.73 0.36 -10.18
C LEU A 179 -6.84 0.21 -8.95
N THR A 180 -6.64 1.29 -8.19
CA THR A 180 -5.87 1.20 -6.94
C THR A 180 -6.57 0.37 -5.88
N LEU A 181 -7.90 0.45 -5.75
CA LEU A 181 -8.65 -0.33 -4.78
C LEU A 181 -8.55 -1.83 -5.05
N TYR A 182 -8.71 -2.26 -6.30
CA TYR A 182 -8.51 -3.66 -6.68
C TYR A 182 -7.07 -4.12 -6.39
N GLY A 183 -6.07 -3.33 -6.78
CA GLY A 183 -4.67 -3.65 -6.52
C GLY A 183 -4.34 -3.72 -5.02
N LEU A 184 -4.99 -2.92 -4.18
CA LEU A 184 -4.84 -2.98 -2.73
C LEU A 184 -5.55 -4.19 -2.12
N ALA A 185 -6.78 -4.49 -2.57
CA ALA A 185 -7.53 -5.66 -2.12
C ALA A 185 -6.75 -6.95 -2.39
N GLU A 186 -6.22 -7.10 -3.60
CA GLU A 186 -5.43 -8.28 -3.99
C GLU A 186 -4.09 -8.33 -3.24
N LYS A 187 -3.37 -7.21 -3.15
CA LYS A 187 -2.06 -7.17 -2.49
C LYS A 187 -2.13 -7.49 -1.00
N PHE A 188 -3.19 -7.06 -0.32
CA PHE A 188 -3.35 -7.20 1.13
C PHE A 188 -4.37 -8.27 1.53
N ASP A 189 -4.90 -9.02 0.55
CA ASP A 189 -5.93 -10.06 0.74
C ASP A 189 -7.15 -9.56 1.55
N LEU A 190 -7.62 -8.35 1.21
CA LEU A 190 -8.72 -7.68 1.92
C LEU A 190 -10.04 -7.85 1.18
N ASN A 191 -11.10 -8.12 1.93
CA ASN A 191 -12.45 -8.05 1.37
C ASN A 191 -12.91 -6.59 1.18
N TRP A 192 -14.01 -6.39 0.44
CA TRP A 192 -14.51 -5.06 0.12
C TRP A 192 -14.84 -4.21 1.36
N TYR A 193 -15.30 -4.84 2.43
CA TYR A 193 -15.70 -4.15 3.65
C TYR A 193 -14.50 -3.71 4.49
N GLU A 194 -13.49 -4.57 4.62
CA GLU A 194 -12.23 -4.25 5.30
C GLU A 194 -11.49 -3.12 4.60
N LEU A 195 -11.42 -3.17 3.26
CA LEU A 195 -10.83 -2.09 2.47
C LEU A 195 -11.64 -0.80 2.62
N PHE A 196 -12.97 -0.88 2.69
CA PHE A 196 -13.82 0.30 2.90
C PHE A 196 -13.56 0.95 4.26
N LYS A 197 -13.46 0.16 5.34
CA LYS A 197 -13.12 0.70 6.66
C LYS A 197 -11.77 1.39 6.70
N ALA A 198 -10.80 0.87 5.95
CA ALA A 198 -9.52 1.52 5.79
C ALA A 198 -9.62 2.83 4.96
N ALA A 199 -10.43 2.83 3.90
CA ALA A 199 -10.69 4.00 3.06
C ALA A 199 -11.39 5.12 3.83
N GLU A 200 -12.37 4.80 4.67
CA GLU A 200 -13.11 5.74 5.51
C GLU A 200 -12.18 6.51 6.47
N GLN A 201 -11.21 5.82 7.07
CA GLN A 201 -10.25 6.43 8.01
C GLN A 201 -9.21 7.32 7.32
N THR A 202 -9.00 7.13 6.02
CA THR A 202 -7.95 7.80 5.26
C THR A 202 -8.47 8.87 4.31
N ALA A 203 -9.79 9.02 4.22
CA ALA A 203 -10.46 9.99 3.36
C ALA A 203 -10.04 11.43 3.66
N ASN A 204 -10.09 12.27 2.62
CA ASN A 204 -9.82 13.70 2.73
C ASN A 204 -10.91 14.42 3.53
N ALA A 205 -10.62 15.64 3.99
CA ALA A 205 -11.58 16.45 4.73
C ALA A 205 -12.84 16.81 3.93
N ASP A 206 -12.76 16.79 2.60
CA ASP A 206 -13.88 16.98 1.66
C ASP A 206 -14.65 15.69 1.34
N LYS A 207 -14.36 14.60 2.05
CA LYS A 207 -14.92 13.25 1.85
C LYS A 207 -14.56 12.60 0.50
N THR A 208 -13.54 13.11 -0.20
CA THR A 208 -12.98 12.39 -1.35
C THR A 208 -12.06 11.27 -0.89
N LEU A 209 -12.06 10.15 -1.63
CA LEU A 209 -11.20 9.01 -1.38
C LEU A 209 -9.72 9.41 -1.54
N ASN A 210 -8.89 9.09 -0.55
CA ASN A 210 -7.45 9.31 -0.63
C ASN A 210 -6.70 7.98 -0.73
N THR A 211 -6.56 7.50 -1.96
CA THR A 211 -5.92 6.22 -2.28
C THR A 211 -4.43 6.19 -1.91
N ALA A 212 -3.76 7.35 -1.89
CA ALA A 212 -2.37 7.46 -1.44
C ALA A 212 -2.23 7.22 0.07
N ASN A 213 -3.09 7.83 0.90
CA ASN A 213 -3.11 7.61 2.35
C ASN A 213 -3.56 6.19 2.69
N LEU A 214 -4.56 5.66 1.99
CA LEU A 214 -5.00 4.28 2.11
C LEU A 214 -3.83 3.30 1.87
N THR A 215 -3.11 3.49 0.77
CA THR A 215 -1.93 2.67 0.43
C THR A 215 -0.86 2.74 1.53
N ARG A 216 -0.59 3.94 2.07
CA ARG A 216 0.38 4.12 3.16
C ARG A 216 -0.05 3.46 4.46
N MET A 217 -1.33 3.56 4.81
CA MET A 217 -1.87 2.95 6.02
C MET A 217 -1.82 1.41 5.95
N LEU A 218 -2.19 0.84 4.81
CA LEU A 218 -2.13 -0.62 4.59
C LEU A 218 -0.68 -1.11 4.54
N ALA A 219 0.22 -0.39 3.85
CA ALA A 219 1.64 -0.70 3.85
C ALA A 219 2.25 -0.64 5.27
N GLY A 220 1.88 0.37 6.06
CA GLY A 220 2.34 0.54 7.45
C GLY A 220 1.86 -0.55 8.41
N LYS A 221 0.76 -1.25 8.10
CA LYS A 221 0.30 -2.45 8.84
C LYS A 221 1.04 -3.73 8.41
N SER A 222 1.57 -3.77 7.19
CA SER A 222 2.13 -4.98 6.57
C SER A 222 3.66 -5.13 6.65
N GLU A 223 4.41 -4.05 6.89
CA GLU A 223 5.86 -4.18 7.07
C GLU A 223 6.15 -4.79 8.46
N PRO A 224 7.06 -5.78 8.57
CA PRO A 224 7.50 -6.27 9.86
C PRO A 224 8.14 -5.11 10.63
N LEU A 225 7.41 -4.62 11.63
CA LEU A 225 7.90 -3.58 12.52
C LEU A 225 9.12 -4.14 13.27
N PRO A 226 10.24 -3.40 13.34
CA PRO A 226 11.35 -3.78 14.19
C PRO A 226 10.83 -3.99 15.62
N ALA A 227 11.20 -5.10 16.25
CA ALA A 227 10.73 -5.40 17.60
C ALA A 227 11.16 -4.26 18.54
N LEU A 228 10.29 -3.83 19.48
CA LEU A 228 10.61 -2.76 20.42
C LEU A 228 11.95 -3.02 21.15
N SER A 229 12.29 -4.29 21.38
CA SER A 229 13.56 -4.73 21.99
C SER A 229 14.82 -4.35 21.21
N GLU A 230 14.71 -4.05 19.90
CA GLU A 230 15.85 -3.65 19.06
C GLU A 230 16.27 -2.19 19.28
N PHE A 231 15.40 -1.38 19.90
CA PHE A 231 15.68 0.03 20.16
C PHE A 231 16.26 0.26 21.56
N PRO A 232 17.09 1.29 21.78
CA PRO A 232 17.52 1.68 23.13
C PRO A 232 16.32 2.04 24.01
N LYS A 233 16.37 1.73 25.32
CA LYS A 233 15.25 1.93 26.26
C LYS A 233 14.59 3.31 26.17
N GLY A 234 15.37 4.39 26.06
CA GLY A 234 14.83 5.75 25.93
C GLY A 234 14.01 5.97 24.64
N PHE A 235 14.31 5.27 23.56
CA PHE A 235 13.53 5.31 22.33
C PHE A 235 12.31 4.37 22.37
N GLN A 236 12.34 3.30 23.18
CA GLN A 236 11.19 2.41 23.37
C GLN A 236 10.05 3.18 24.04
N ASP A 237 10.33 3.86 25.15
CA ASP A 237 9.35 4.67 25.88
C ASP A 237 8.80 5.79 24.98
N LEU A 238 9.68 6.41 24.19
CA LEU A 238 9.29 7.43 23.22
C LEU A 238 8.34 6.88 22.15
N ILE A 239 8.60 5.69 21.59
CA ILE A 239 7.73 5.05 20.61
C ILE A 239 6.34 4.81 21.20
N VAL A 240 6.26 4.29 22.42
CA VAL A 240 4.97 4.06 23.09
C VAL A 240 4.21 5.37 23.30
N ILE A 241 4.86 6.37 23.89
CA ILE A 241 4.24 7.67 24.17
C ILE A 241 3.81 8.37 22.87
N SER A 242 4.60 8.23 21.81
CA SER A 242 4.28 8.85 20.51
C SER A 242 2.98 8.34 19.90
N LYS A 243 2.55 7.12 20.23
CA LYS A 243 1.30 6.54 19.73
C LYS A 243 0.07 6.95 20.53
N GLU A 244 0.25 7.31 21.79
CA GLU A 244 -0.86 7.56 22.72
C GLU A 244 -1.20 9.05 22.89
N VAL A 245 -0.27 9.95 22.54
CA VAL A 245 -0.40 11.39 22.81
C VAL A 245 -0.57 12.16 21.50
N SER A 246 -1.49 13.13 21.46
CA SER A 246 -1.65 13.99 20.28
C SER A 246 -0.42 14.88 20.05
N PRO A 247 -0.07 15.26 18.80
CA PRO A 247 1.10 16.11 18.52
C PRO A 247 1.11 17.45 19.25
N ARG A 248 -0.08 18.04 19.43
CA ARG A 248 -0.24 19.30 20.17
C ARG A 248 0.04 19.11 21.66
N ASP A 249 -0.53 18.08 22.27
CA ASP A 249 -0.33 17.79 23.69
C ASP A 249 1.10 17.37 23.97
N PHE A 250 1.71 16.62 23.05
CA PHE A 250 3.09 16.19 23.13
C PHE A 250 4.06 17.39 23.09
N LEU A 251 3.86 18.32 22.16
CA LEU A 251 4.62 19.56 22.09
C LEU A 251 4.46 20.40 23.37
N ASN A 252 3.22 20.55 23.86
CA ASN A 252 2.93 21.32 25.07
C ASN A 252 3.63 20.73 26.30
N LYS A 253 3.57 19.40 26.48
CA LYS A 253 4.25 18.70 27.59
C LYS A 253 5.76 18.90 27.55
N LEU A 254 6.37 18.75 26.38
CA LEU A 254 7.82 18.95 26.21
C LEU A 254 8.25 20.38 26.54
N LYS A 255 7.47 21.36 26.10
CA LYS A 255 7.74 22.78 26.40
C LYS A 255 7.55 23.10 27.87
N GLN A 256 6.52 22.56 28.51
CA GLN A 256 6.28 22.73 29.95
C GLN A 256 7.42 22.15 30.81
N GLN A 257 7.95 20.99 30.44
CA GLN A 257 9.13 20.39 31.11
C GLN A 257 10.39 21.27 30.99
N ALA A 258 10.53 22.01 29.88
CA ALA A 258 11.60 22.98 29.69
C ALA A 258 11.30 24.38 30.27
N GLY A 259 10.14 24.57 30.93
CA GLY A 259 9.73 25.84 31.52
C GLY A 259 9.14 26.86 30.54
N GLY A 260 8.64 26.43 29.39
CA GLY A 260 8.05 27.27 28.34
C GLY A 260 6.65 26.84 27.86
N PHE A 261 6.16 27.50 26.81
CA PHE A 261 4.88 27.21 26.16
C PHE A 261 5.04 27.03 24.65
N ALA A 262 4.10 26.35 24.01
CA ALA A 262 4.06 26.22 22.56
C ALA A 262 3.53 27.52 21.93
N SER A 263 4.27 28.07 20.98
CA SER A 263 3.85 29.28 20.26
C SER A 263 2.81 28.97 19.18
N GLN A 264 2.05 29.98 18.77
CA GLN A 264 1.08 29.86 17.66
C GLN A 264 1.74 29.49 16.34
N GLU A 265 3.00 29.88 16.12
CA GLU A 265 3.76 29.50 14.93
C GLU A 265 4.07 27.99 14.92
N GLU A 266 4.41 27.41 16.06
CA GLU A 266 4.67 25.97 16.19
C GLU A 266 3.39 25.15 15.99
N LEU A 267 2.24 25.63 16.50
CA LEU A 267 0.95 25.01 16.24
C LEU A 267 0.55 25.06 14.77
N LYS A 268 0.87 26.15 14.06
CA LYS A 268 0.67 26.25 12.60
C LYS A 268 1.53 25.23 11.85
N ILE A 269 2.75 24.95 12.32
CA ILE A 269 3.61 23.93 11.73
C ILE A 269 2.95 22.55 11.87
N LEU A 270 2.46 22.20 13.06
CA LEU A 270 1.74 20.92 13.26
C LEU A 270 0.52 20.81 12.34
N ASN A 271 -0.30 21.85 12.24
CA ASN A 271 -1.44 21.86 11.31
C ASN A 271 -1.02 21.69 9.85
N ASN A 272 0.17 22.16 9.46
CA ASN A 272 0.70 21.94 8.12
C ASN A 272 1.22 20.51 7.92
N LEU A 273 1.75 19.86 8.96
CA LEU A 273 2.14 18.45 8.91
C LEU A 273 0.92 17.53 8.85
N ASP A 274 -0.16 17.88 9.55
CA ASP A 274 -1.46 17.22 9.44
C ASP A 274 -1.96 17.26 7.99
N LYS A 275 -1.91 18.44 7.35
CA LYS A 275 -2.25 18.62 5.93
C LYS A 275 -1.35 17.83 4.97
N GLN A 276 -0.12 17.53 5.39
CA GLN A 276 0.84 16.72 4.62
C GLN A 276 0.69 15.22 4.90
N ASN A 277 -0.33 14.81 5.68
CA ASN A 277 -0.65 13.43 6.03
C ASN A 277 0.48 12.69 6.75
N ILE A 278 1.16 13.39 7.66
CA ILE A 278 2.15 12.78 8.55
C ILE A 278 1.41 12.31 9.80
N THR A 279 1.54 11.03 10.15
CA THR A 279 0.82 10.43 11.29
C THR A 279 1.28 11.02 12.62
N ASP A 280 0.36 11.11 13.60
CA ASP A 280 0.61 11.67 14.93
C ASP A 280 1.87 11.10 15.59
N GLN A 281 2.03 9.77 15.49
CA GLN A 281 3.21 9.07 15.99
C GLN A 281 4.51 9.56 15.33
N VAL A 282 4.53 9.77 14.01
CA VAL A 282 5.71 10.27 13.31
C VAL A 282 5.95 11.75 13.63
N GLN A 283 4.88 12.55 13.76
CA GLN A 283 5.00 13.94 14.19
C GLN A 283 5.61 14.05 15.59
N ASN A 284 5.18 13.22 16.54
CA ASN A 284 5.73 13.17 17.89
C ASN A 284 7.22 12.82 17.91
N ILE A 285 7.64 11.81 17.12
CA ILE A 285 9.07 11.48 16.98
C ILE A 285 9.84 12.64 16.33
N LEU A 286 9.25 13.34 15.36
CA LEU A 286 9.85 14.51 14.72
C LEU A 286 10.02 15.68 15.70
N ILE A 287 8.99 15.99 16.48
CA ILE A 287 9.02 17.03 17.52
C ILE A 287 10.11 16.71 18.54
N HIS A 288 10.13 15.47 19.04
CA HIS A 288 11.14 15.02 20.00
C HIS A 288 12.56 15.15 19.41
N TYR A 289 12.76 14.76 18.16
CA TYR A 289 14.05 14.88 17.48
C TYR A 289 14.51 16.34 17.34
N VAL A 290 13.61 17.26 16.96
CA VAL A 290 13.96 18.67 16.76
C VAL A 290 14.26 19.39 18.08
N LEU A 291 13.45 19.16 19.12
CA LEU A 291 13.57 19.89 20.38
C LEU A 291 14.64 19.30 21.30
N ILE A 292 14.62 17.99 21.50
CA ILE A 292 15.52 17.33 22.46
C ILE A 292 16.84 16.95 21.79
N GLN A 293 16.80 16.22 20.68
CA GLN A 293 18.02 15.65 20.09
C GLN A 293 18.91 16.71 19.41
N GLN A 294 18.31 17.69 18.74
CA GLN A 294 19.03 18.81 18.11
C GLN A 294 19.23 20.00 19.06
N GLY A 295 18.56 20.02 20.22
CA GLY A 295 18.67 21.09 21.21
C GLY A 295 18.05 22.43 20.77
N ASN A 296 17.10 22.42 19.83
CA ASN A 296 16.45 23.65 19.38
C ASN A 296 15.38 24.09 20.39
N ALA A 297 15.39 25.37 20.75
CA ALA A 297 14.40 25.95 21.66
C ALA A 297 12.99 26.02 21.05
N SER A 298 12.85 26.02 19.72
CA SER A 298 11.56 26.06 19.01
C SER A 298 11.59 25.29 17.70
N LEU A 299 10.40 24.94 17.18
CA LEU A 299 10.26 24.30 15.88
C LEU A 299 10.41 25.31 14.75
N ASN A 300 11.47 25.19 13.95
CA ASN A 300 11.63 25.98 12.73
C ASN A 300 10.87 25.34 11.56
N ALA A 301 9.92 26.07 10.98
CA ALA A 301 9.07 25.58 9.89
C ALA A 301 9.86 25.04 8.69
N ARG A 302 10.93 25.73 8.27
CA ARG A 302 11.74 25.30 7.11
C ARG A 302 12.46 24.00 7.40
N PHE A 303 13.03 23.87 8.60
CA PHE A 303 13.75 22.67 9.01
C PHE A 303 12.82 21.48 9.15
N VAL A 304 11.69 21.66 9.85
CA VAL A 304 10.67 20.64 10.06
C VAL A 304 10.10 20.14 8.73
N ASN A 305 9.74 21.05 7.81
CA ASN A 305 9.24 20.65 6.48
C ASN A 305 10.30 19.91 5.64
N THR A 306 11.58 20.28 5.76
CA THR A 306 12.65 19.57 5.05
C THR A 306 12.81 18.14 5.58
N LEU A 307 12.74 17.98 6.91
CA LEU A 307 12.83 16.69 7.57
C LEU A 307 11.62 15.80 7.27
N ALA A 308 10.42 16.38 7.35
CA ALA A 308 9.17 15.74 6.96
C ALA A 308 9.22 15.23 5.51
N ASN A 309 9.67 16.07 4.57
CA ASN A 309 9.84 15.67 3.17
C ASN A 309 10.86 14.55 2.98
N ASP A 310 11.98 14.56 3.73
CA ASP A 310 12.94 13.45 3.70
C ASP A 310 12.31 12.14 4.19
N TRP A 311 11.58 12.18 5.29
CA TRP A 311 10.91 11.01 5.87
C TRP A 311 9.83 10.45 4.94
N LEU A 312 9.06 11.32 4.28
CA LEU A 312 8.09 10.93 3.27
C LEU A 312 8.76 10.24 2.07
N ARG A 313 9.89 10.77 1.58
CA ARG A 313 10.67 10.15 0.47
C ARG A 313 11.18 8.76 0.84
N HIS A 314 11.53 8.57 2.11
CA HIS A 314 12.03 7.30 2.64
C HIS A 314 10.94 6.38 3.19
N LYS A 315 9.66 6.67 2.89
CA LYS A 315 8.50 5.85 3.30
C LYS A 315 8.40 5.63 4.81
N VAL A 316 8.79 6.62 5.60
CA VAL A 316 8.70 6.59 7.06
C VAL A 316 7.28 6.99 7.49
N TYR A 317 6.49 6.02 7.95
CA TYR A 317 5.08 6.22 8.30
C TYR A 317 4.72 5.81 9.73
N ASN A 318 5.66 5.20 10.45
CA ASN A 318 5.47 4.73 11.82
C ASN A 318 6.61 5.19 12.75
N ALA A 319 6.35 5.15 14.05
CA ALA A 319 7.30 5.63 15.06
C ALA A 319 8.61 4.83 15.05
N GLU A 320 8.52 3.52 14.81
CA GLU A 320 9.65 2.60 14.76
C GLU A 320 10.59 2.90 13.59
N THR A 321 10.05 3.09 12.38
CA THR A 321 10.83 3.49 11.19
C THR A 321 11.39 4.89 11.35
N ALA A 322 10.67 5.80 12.00
CA ALA A 322 11.15 7.16 12.28
C ALA A 322 12.35 7.14 13.23
N VAL A 323 12.27 6.35 14.31
CA VAL A 323 13.39 6.15 15.25
C VAL A 323 14.58 5.47 14.55
N LYS A 324 14.33 4.42 13.75
CA LYS A 324 15.39 3.76 12.98
C LYS A 324 16.13 4.73 12.07
N ARG A 325 15.39 5.58 11.35
CA ARG A 325 15.93 6.63 10.48
C ARG A 325 16.79 7.63 11.25
N ILE A 326 16.36 8.02 12.46
CA ILE A 326 17.13 8.90 13.35
C ILE A 326 18.47 8.25 13.74
N LEU A 327 18.44 6.98 14.14
CA LEU A 327 19.62 6.22 14.54
C LEU A 327 20.62 6.07 13.38
N GLU A 328 20.14 5.71 12.19
CA GLU A 328 20.98 5.62 10.98
C GLU A 328 21.67 6.96 10.67
N ARG A 329 20.94 8.07 10.82
CA ARG A 329 21.49 9.41 10.56
C ARG A 329 22.57 9.81 11.56
N GLN A 330 22.42 9.44 12.83
CA GLN A 330 23.45 9.66 13.85
C GLN A 330 24.71 8.86 13.54
N GLN A 331 24.56 7.57 13.22
CA GLN A 331 25.69 6.72 12.84
C GLN A 331 26.45 7.26 11.62
N GLN A 332 25.75 7.73 10.59
CA GLN A 332 26.37 8.35 9.41
C GLN A 332 27.11 9.65 9.75
N ALA A 333 26.59 10.46 10.67
CA ALA A 333 27.27 11.67 11.12
C ALA A 333 28.57 11.34 11.91
N GLU A 334 28.52 10.32 12.77
CA GLU A 334 29.68 9.84 13.53
C GLU A 334 30.77 9.24 12.63
N GLN A 335 30.37 8.48 11.59
CA GLN A 335 31.29 7.92 10.61
C GLN A 335 31.97 9.02 9.76
N LYS A 336 31.23 10.05 9.34
CA LYS A 336 31.79 11.21 8.63
C LYS A 336 32.75 12.03 9.50
N GLN A 337 32.50 12.15 10.81
CA GLN A 337 33.42 12.83 11.72
C GLN A 337 34.72 12.03 11.96
N LYS A 338 34.66 10.70 11.96
CA LYS A 338 35.85 9.82 12.08
C LYS A 338 36.74 9.86 10.82
N SER A 339 36.18 9.99 9.62
CA SER A 339 36.97 10.12 8.38
C SER A 339 37.63 11.50 8.21
N THR A 340 37.01 12.57 8.72
CA THR A 340 37.61 13.93 8.71
C THR A 340 38.73 14.15 9.73
N LYS A 341 38.91 13.26 10.72
CA LYS A 341 40.01 13.35 11.69
C LYS A 341 41.36 12.87 11.14
N ASN A 342 41.39 12.20 10.00
CA ASN A 342 42.64 11.74 9.36
C ASN A 342 43.32 12.80 8.47
N TYR A 343 42.77 14.02 8.39
CA TYR A 343 43.31 15.07 7.54
C TYR A 343 43.21 16.45 8.21
N LYS A 344 43.95 16.66 9.31
CA LYS A 344 44.44 17.99 9.75
C LYS A 344 45.26 17.87 11.03
N ASN A 345 46.58 17.84 10.84
CA ASN A 345 47.56 18.01 11.91
C ASN A 345 48.12 19.43 11.82
N SER A 346 47.56 20.38 12.57
CA SER A 346 48.23 21.64 13.01
C SER A 346 47.28 22.51 13.83
N GLY A 347 47.67 22.85 15.07
CA GLY A 347 47.14 24.01 15.82
C GLY A 347 46.12 23.71 16.91
N LYS A 348 46.56 23.83 18.18
CA LYS A 348 45.79 23.69 19.42
C LYS A 348 44.51 24.55 19.45
N LEU A 349 43.38 23.88 19.71
CA LEU A 349 42.25 24.36 20.51
C LEU A 349 41.69 23.15 21.25
N VAL A 350 41.98 23.01 22.54
CA VAL A 350 41.40 21.97 23.40
C VAL A 350 39.94 22.33 23.64
N LYS A 351 39.03 21.79 22.83
CA LYS A 351 37.60 21.76 23.17
C LYS A 351 37.37 20.50 24.02
N LYS A 352 37.08 20.71 25.30
CA LYS A 352 36.67 19.66 26.24
C LYS A 352 35.50 18.87 25.64
N ALA A 353 35.63 17.54 25.62
CA ALA A 353 34.52 16.65 25.29
C ALA A 353 33.37 16.85 26.30
N PRO A 354 32.09 16.89 25.88
CA PRO A 354 30.97 16.99 26.83
C PRO A 354 30.78 15.67 27.60
N GLN A 355 30.50 15.77 28.89
CA GLN A 355 30.51 14.66 29.87
C GLN A 355 29.33 13.66 29.81
N TRP A 356 28.60 13.51 28.71
CA TRP A 356 27.47 12.58 28.64
C TRP A 356 27.84 11.15 28.18
N SER A 357 29.13 10.83 28.05
CA SER A 357 29.66 9.47 27.88
C SER A 357 29.71 8.65 29.20
N ASN A 358 28.88 9.00 30.19
CA ASN A 358 28.70 8.19 31.39
C ASN A 358 27.36 7.46 31.31
N ALA A 359 27.44 6.13 31.39
CA ALA A 359 26.32 5.19 31.47
C ALA A 359 25.57 5.27 32.82
N SER A 360 25.20 6.48 33.26
CA SER A 360 24.52 6.72 34.53
C SER A 360 23.46 7.80 34.36
N TYR A 361 22.35 7.42 33.74
CA TYR A 361 21.10 8.16 33.91
C TYR A 361 20.34 7.54 35.08
N VAL A 362 20.17 8.32 36.13
CA VAL A 362 19.35 8.00 37.31
C VAL A 362 17.93 8.45 37.02
N ASN A 363 16.96 7.55 37.18
CA ASN A 363 15.54 7.90 37.21
C ASN A 363 15.32 9.00 38.25
N THR A 364 14.88 10.17 37.82
CA THR A 364 14.24 11.15 38.71
C THR A 364 12.79 11.31 38.29
N THR A 365 12.08 10.19 38.23
CA THR A 365 10.66 10.19 38.58
C THR A 365 10.63 9.76 40.05
N SER A 366 10.44 10.73 40.96
CA SER A 366 10.28 10.41 42.38
C SER A 366 9.08 9.47 42.53
N ALA A 367 9.14 8.53 43.48
CA ALA A 367 8.00 7.66 43.81
C ALA A 367 6.72 8.48 44.12
N GLU A 368 6.87 9.75 44.48
CA GLU A 368 5.78 10.72 44.68
C GLU A 368 5.05 11.10 43.39
N ASP A 369 5.72 11.12 42.23
CA ASP A 369 5.12 11.48 40.93
C ASP A 369 4.33 10.30 40.33
N ILE A 370 4.74 9.07 40.64
CA ILE A 370 3.99 7.84 40.30
C ILE A 370 2.70 7.78 41.14
N ALA A 371 2.77 8.15 42.43
CA ALA A 371 1.61 8.21 43.31
C ALA A 371 0.60 9.30 42.90
N LYS A 372 1.07 10.48 42.46
CA LYS A 372 0.20 11.54 41.89
C LYS A 372 -0.47 11.09 40.60
N PHE A 373 0.20 10.27 39.78
CA PHE A 373 -0.33 9.73 38.54
C PHE A 373 -1.38 8.63 38.78
N GLU A 374 -1.22 7.78 39.79
CA GLU A 374 -2.23 6.79 40.20
C GLU A 374 -3.49 7.44 40.81
N GLN A 375 -3.32 8.50 41.61
CA GLN A 375 -4.45 9.29 42.13
C GLN A 375 -5.24 9.97 41.00
N TYR A 376 -4.56 10.48 39.96
CA TYR A 376 -5.20 11.04 38.77
C TYR A 376 -5.91 9.98 37.91
N LYS A 377 -5.39 8.75 37.86
CA LYS A 377 -6.04 7.61 37.18
C LYS A 377 -7.29 7.12 37.93
N ALA A 378 -7.32 7.27 39.26
CA ALA A 378 -8.44 6.90 40.12
C ALA A 378 -9.61 7.92 40.07
N SER A 379 -9.33 9.23 39.98
CA SER A 379 -10.39 10.25 39.86
C SER A 379 -11.18 10.12 38.55
N ARG A 380 -10.49 9.89 37.41
CA ARG A 380 -11.11 9.62 36.11
C ARG A 380 -11.94 8.34 36.03
N ARG A 381 -11.76 7.38 36.95
CA ARG A 381 -12.59 6.15 37.04
C ARG A 381 -13.89 6.37 37.81
N LYS A 382 -13.99 7.39 38.67
CA LYS A 382 -15.23 7.75 39.36
C LYS A 382 -16.15 8.60 38.48
N ASP A 383 -15.60 9.54 37.71
CA ASP A 383 -16.38 10.40 36.80
C ASP A 383 -17.04 9.63 35.64
N LYS A 384 -16.61 8.38 35.39
CA LYS A 384 -17.16 7.50 34.34
C LYS A 384 -18.26 6.55 34.84
N LYS A 385 -18.63 6.63 36.14
CA LYS A 385 -19.71 5.84 36.75
C LYS A 385 -20.94 6.68 37.15
N GLU A 386 -20.88 8.01 37.04
CA GLU A 386 -21.98 8.92 37.39
C GLU A 386 -22.50 9.76 36.22
N ASN A 387 -22.21 9.36 34.97
CA ASN A 387 -22.86 9.93 33.78
C ASN A 387 -23.41 8.83 32.88
#